data_AF-A0A2V9JQJ9-F1
#
_entry.id   AF-A0A2V9JQJ9-F1
#
_cell.length_a   1.000
_cell.length_b   1.000
_cell.length_c   1.000
_cell.angle_alpha   90.00
_cell.angle_beta   90.00
_cell.angle_gamma   90.00
#
_symmetry.space_group_name_H-M   'P 1'
#
loop_
_entity.id
_entity.type
_entity.pdbx_description
1 polymer ?
#
loop_
_entity_poly.entity_id
_entity_poly.type
_entity_poly.pdbx_seq_one_letter_code
_entity_poly.pdbx_strand_id
1 'polypeptide(L)'
;NGSSDSKSFTIEAACATNVSISSDFNGTPIAAGNRIWFNSVLKPSGLGSKPVTIRFLNQSITSAKFNISLPDAEIIFDPAAATATTIFDGTKWVTRVPSSGLSGNTFLSGFGYQVPGNLPGGINPVTWKGTFVTDTPGVTIQWKWAAAVYTSFSPDPNGLGVKPVDDSRASSYQNSDHAGTPENFKAYVTGGTRGGGGSNYTGSLSSTGSVQSCTGTP
;
A
#
# COMPACT_ATOMS: atom_id res chain seq x y z
N ASN A 1 -11.01 3.50 -54.81
CA ASN A 1 -11.34 2.71 -53.60
C ASN A 1 -10.08 2.29 -52.89
N GLY A 2 -9.82 2.88 -51.72
CA GLY A 2 -8.70 2.48 -50.86
C GLY A 2 -8.22 3.62 -49.96
N SER A 3 -9.07 4.09 -49.03
CA SER A 3 -8.59 4.83 -47.86
C SER A 3 -8.25 3.79 -46.80
N SER A 4 -6.97 3.58 -46.51
CA SER A 4 -6.56 2.86 -45.31
C SER A 4 -6.47 3.87 -44.18
N ASP A 5 -7.55 4.01 -43.42
CA ASP A 5 -7.50 4.68 -42.12
C ASP A 5 -6.65 3.83 -41.18
N SER A 6 -5.38 4.21 -41.06
CA SER A 6 -4.54 3.87 -39.92
C SER A 6 -5.15 4.55 -38.70
N LYS A 7 -6.02 3.84 -37.96
CA LYS A 7 -6.35 4.22 -36.59
C LYS A 7 -5.09 4.02 -35.75
N SER A 8 -4.32 5.10 -35.58
CA SER A 8 -3.33 5.20 -34.54
C SER A 8 -4.05 5.07 -33.20
N PHE A 9 -3.94 3.89 -32.59
CA PHE A 9 -4.21 3.76 -31.17
C PHE A 9 -3.05 4.44 -30.45
N THR A 10 -3.22 5.71 -30.10
CA THR A 10 -2.36 6.35 -29.11
C THR A 10 -2.57 5.58 -27.82
N ILE A 11 -1.60 4.74 -27.44
CA ILE A 11 -1.56 4.22 -26.08
C ILE A 11 -1.33 5.46 -25.20
N GLU A 12 -2.40 5.95 -24.56
CA GLU A 12 -2.30 7.00 -23.54
C GLU A 12 -1.26 6.54 -22.52
N ALA A 13 -0.19 7.33 -22.37
CA ALA A 13 1.03 6.88 -21.73
C ALA A 13 0.78 6.51 -20.26
N ALA A 14 0.98 5.22 -19.96
CA ALA A 14 1.15 4.75 -18.60
C ALA A 14 2.42 5.40 -18.02
N CYS A 15 2.28 6.42 -17.16
CA CYS A 15 3.44 7.08 -16.59
C CYS A 15 4.06 6.17 -15.51
N ALA A 16 5.28 5.69 -15.74
CA ALA A 16 6.04 4.91 -14.78
C ALA A 16 7.01 5.80 -14.00
N THR A 17 6.88 5.87 -12.67
CA THR A 17 7.79 6.64 -11.81
C THR A 17 8.36 5.77 -10.71
N ASN A 18 9.69 5.69 -10.64
CA ASN A 18 10.38 5.03 -9.54
C ASN A 18 10.35 5.89 -8.28
N VAL A 19 10.07 5.28 -7.14
CA VAL A 19 9.95 5.95 -5.85
C VAL A 19 10.67 5.19 -4.75
N SER A 20 11.07 5.92 -3.72
CA SER A 20 11.54 5.33 -2.47
C SER A 20 11.22 6.24 -1.28
N ILE A 21 10.96 5.63 -0.12
CA ILE A 21 10.88 6.34 1.16
C ILE A 21 11.71 5.54 2.17
N SER A 22 12.70 6.20 2.77
CA SER A 22 13.47 5.68 3.89
C SER A 22 12.90 6.21 5.21
N SER A 23 12.85 5.34 6.22
CA SER A 23 12.51 5.72 7.59
C SER A 23 13.18 4.77 8.59
N ASP A 24 13.13 5.11 9.86
CA ASP A 24 13.69 4.36 10.98
C ASP A 24 12.67 3.42 11.63
N PHE A 25 13.16 2.37 12.28
CA PHE A 25 12.45 1.64 13.32
C PHE A 25 12.79 2.23 14.70
N ASN A 26 11.84 2.15 15.63
CA ASN A 26 12.00 2.52 17.02
C ASN A 26 12.99 1.59 17.76
N GLY A 27 13.33 1.95 19.00
CA GLY A 27 14.36 1.26 19.79
C GLY A 27 13.99 -0.14 20.30
N THR A 28 12.80 -0.67 20.02
CA THR A 28 12.36 -1.98 20.54
C THR A 28 12.91 -3.13 19.68
N PRO A 29 13.67 -4.08 20.26
CA PRO A 29 14.10 -5.28 19.55
C PRO A 29 12.93 -6.16 19.14
N ILE A 30 13.12 -6.95 18.08
CA ILE A 30 12.08 -7.83 17.53
C ILE A 30 12.57 -9.27 17.61
N ALA A 31 11.84 -10.10 18.36
CA ALA A 31 12.16 -11.51 18.52
C ALA A 31 11.97 -12.30 17.22
N ALA A 32 12.79 -13.33 17.03
CA ALA A 32 12.61 -14.32 15.98
C ALA A 32 11.21 -14.96 16.06
N GLY A 33 10.63 -15.30 14.92
CA GLY A 33 9.30 -15.91 14.82
C GLY A 33 8.14 -14.90 14.81
N ASN A 34 8.30 -13.70 15.38
CA ASN A 34 7.33 -12.63 15.21
C ASN A 34 7.21 -12.21 13.74
N ARG A 35 6.08 -11.62 13.38
CA ARG A 35 5.86 -11.04 12.05
C ARG A 35 5.91 -9.53 12.07
N ILE A 36 6.66 -8.96 11.13
CA ILE A 36 6.58 -7.54 10.80
C ILE A 36 5.55 -7.41 9.68
N TRP A 37 4.45 -6.72 9.98
CA TRP A 37 3.48 -6.30 8.97
C TRP A 37 3.93 -4.97 8.39
N PHE A 38 4.57 -5.02 7.22
CA PHE A 38 4.80 -3.84 6.41
C PHE A 38 3.51 -3.49 5.66
N ASN A 39 3.08 -2.24 5.73
CA ASN A 39 1.92 -1.76 5.00
C ASN A 39 2.19 -0.38 4.41
N SER A 40 1.53 -0.09 3.31
CA SER A 40 1.60 1.21 2.64
C SER A 40 0.21 1.66 2.29
N VAL A 41 0.07 2.98 2.23
CA VAL A 41 -1.18 3.66 1.91
C VAL A 41 -0.89 4.77 0.91
N LEU A 42 -1.91 5.14 0.13
CA LEU A 42 -1.85 6.28 -0.76
C LEU A 42 -3.08 7.16 -0.66
N LYS A 43 -2.92 8.39 -1.15
CA LYS A 43 -4.00 9.35 -1.37
C LYS A 43 -3.79 9.99 -2.74
N PRO A 44 -4.66 9.71 -3.72
CA PRO A 44 -4.54 10.31 -5.04
C PRO A 44 -5.24 11.67 -5.10
N SER A 45 -4.90 12.45 -6.12
CA SER A 45 -5.66 13.61 -6.58
C SER A 45 -5.71 13.65 -8.10
N GLY A 46 -6.74 14.29 -8.66
CA GLY A 46 -6.90 14.38 -10.11
C GLY A 46 -7.53 13.13 -10.76
N LEU A 47 -8.32 12.35 -10.03
CA LEU A 47 -8.94 11.11 -10.54
C LEU A 47 -9.99 11.33 -11.64
N GLY A 48 -10.58 12.53 -11.74
CA GLY A 48 -11.65 12.80 -12.72
C GLY A 48 -12.93 12.00 -12.43
N SER A 49 -13.70 11.69 -13.47
CA SER A 49 -15.01 11.01 -13.37
C SER A 49 -15.04 9.60 -13.98
N LYS A 50 -13.92 9.12 -14.53
CA LYS A 50 -13.79 7.77 -15.08
C LYS A 50 -13.04 6.87 -14.10
N PRO A 51 -13.14 5.53 -14.22
CA PRO A 51 -12.28 4.65 -13.45
C PRO A 51 -10.81 4.95 -13.68
N VAL A 52 -10.01 4.90 -12.61
CA VAL A 52 -8.56 5.10 -12.64
C VAL A 52 -7.87 3.90 -12.00
N THR A 53 -6.85 3.37 -12.67
CA THR A 53 -6.04 2.27 -12.14
C THR A 53 -4.64 2.75 -11.83
N ILE A 54 -4.23 2.59 -10.57
CA ILE A 54 -2.88 2.84 -10.09
C ILE A 54 -2.24 1.50 -9.71
N ARG A 55 -1.06 1.23 -10.23
CA ARG A 55 -0.26 0.03 -9.92
C ARG A 55 1.03 0.44 -9.20
N PHE A 56 1.47 -0.42 -8.29
CA PHE A 56 2.76 -0.31 -7.63
C PHE A 56 3.55 -1.59 -7.83
N LEU A 57 4.56 -1.49 -8.67
CA LEU A 57 5.28 -2.62 -9.25
C LEU A 57 6.70 -2.72 -8.70
N ASN A 58 7.33 -3.88 -8.87
CA ASN A 58 8.77 -4.09 -8.60
C ASN A 58 9.15 -3.66 -7.17
N GLN A 59 8.29 -3.98 -6.22
CA GLN A 59 8.39 -3.50 -4.85
C GLN A 59 9.50 -4.22 -4.09
N SER A 60 10.23 -3.48 -3.26
CA SER A 60 11.17 -4.06 -2.30
C SER A 60 11.34 -3.23 -1.04
N ILE A 61 11.64 -3.91 0.06
CA ILE A 61 11.98 -3.31 1.34
C ILE A 61 13.39 -3.75 1.73
N THR A 62 14.28 -2.79 1.94
CA THR A 62 15.69 -3.05 2.26
C THR A 62 16.15 -2.37 3.52
N SER A 63 17.02 -3.04 4.26
CA SER A 63 17.81 -2.50 5.37
C SER A 63 19.17 -3.18 5.42
N ALA A 64 20.02 -2.80 6.36
CA ALA A 64 21.27 -3.53 6.63
C ALA A 64 21.04 -4.98 7.14
N LYS A 65 19.81 -5.36 7.49
CA LYS A 65 19.46 -6.65 8.09
C LYS A 65 18.64 -7.56 7.17
N PHE A 66 17.98 -7.01 6.16
CA PHE A 66 17.12 -7.77 5.27
C PHE A 66 16.93 -7.08 3.93
N ASN A 67 16.63 -7.88 2.92
CA ASN A 67 16.23 -7.44 1.59
C ASN A 67 15.04 -8.30 1.16
N ILE A 68 13.87 -7.68 1.03
CA ILE A 68 12.59 -8.36 0.85
C ILE A 68 11.98 -7.90 -0.48
N SER A 69 11.67 -8.82 -1.36
CA SER A 69 10.83 -8.56 -2.54
C SER A 69 9.37 -8.73 -2.16
N LEU A 70 8.52 -7.81 -2.63
CA LEU A 70 7.08 -7.83 -2.34
C LEU A 70 6.28 -8.11 -3.61
N PRO A 71 5.09 -8.71 -3.50
CA PRO A 71 4.13 -8.78 -4.59
C PRO A 71 3.79 -7.38 -5.10
N ASP A 72 3.39 -7.31 -6.38
CA ASP A 72 2.84 -6.09 -6.94
C ASP A 72 1.49 -5.73 -6.27
N ALA A 73 1.01 -4.52 -6.54
CA ALA A 73 -0.30 -4.07 -6.08
C ALA A 73 -1.02 -3.25 -7.14
N GLU A 74 -2.34 -3.31 -7.12
CA GLU A 74 -3.25 -2.56 -7.98
C GLU A 74 -4.37 -1.92 -7.14
N ILE A 75 -4.65 -0.66 -7.42
CA ILE A 75 -5.73 0.10 -6.82
C ILE A 75 -6.62 0.62 -7.94
N ILE A 76 -7.90 0.29 -7.86
CA ILE A 76 -8.93 0.69 -8.83
C ILE A 76 -9.84 1.69 -8.13
N PHE A 77 -9.73 2.95 -8.51
CA PHE A 77 -10.68 3.99 -8.13
C PHE A 77 -11.85 3.94 -9.10
N ASP A 78 -12.96 3.36 -8.65
CA ASP A 78 -14.13 3.10 -9.48
C ASP A 78 -15.32 3.95 -9.02
N PRO A 79 -15.85 4.87 -9.87
CA PRO A 79 -17.01 5.68 -9.53
C PRO A 79 -18.29 4.86 -9.25
N ALA A 80 -18.36 3.62 -9.74
CA ALA A 80 -19.47 2.70 -9.51
C ALA A 80 -19.27 1.81 -8.27
N ALA A 81 -18.13 1.89 -7.57
CA ALA A 81 -17.96 1.19 -6.30
C ALA A 81 -18.79 1.84 -5.20
N ALA A 82 -19.67 1.07 -4.56
CA ALA A 82 -20.41 1.50 -3.38
C ALA A 82 -19.60 1.35 -2.09
N THR A 83 -18.67 0.38 -2.05
CA THR A 83 -17.82 0.05 -0.91
C THR A 83 -16.40 -0.25 -1.36
N ALA A 84 -15.44 0.05 -0.49
CA ALA A 84 -14.05 -0.29 -0.59
C ALA A 84 -13.79 -1.76 -0.19
N THR A 85 -12.95 -2.44 -0.96
CA THR A 85 -12.52 -3.82 -0.73
C THR A 85 -11.04 -3.96 -1.03
N THR A 86 -10.34 -4.83 -0.32
CA THR A 86 -8.99 -5.25 -0.68
C THR A 86 -8.85 -6.75 -0.51
N ILE A 87 -8.24 -7.40 -1.49
CA ILE A 87 -7.97 -8.84 -1.50
C ILE A 87 -6.57 -9.10 -2.06
N PHE A 88 -5.99 -10.24 -1.72
CA PHE A 88 -4.83 -10.77 -2.40
C PHE A 88 -5.28 -11.83 -3.41
N ASP A 89 -5.00 -11.62 -4.70
CA ASP A 89 -5.50 -12.51 -5.77
C ASP A 89 -4.64 -13.76 -5.99
N GLY A 90 -3.63 -13.98 -5.13
CA GLY A 90 -2.61 -15.01 -5.26
C GLY A 90 -1.30 -14.50 -5.85
N THR A 91 -1.32 -13.34 -6.52
CA THR A 91 -0.14 -12.73 -7.17
C THR A 91 0.13 -11.30 -6.74
N LYS A 92 -0.93 -10.53 -6.43
CA LYS A 92 -0.85 -9.11 -6.06
C LYS A 92 -1.98 -8.73 -5.12
N TRP A 93 -1.80 -7.60 -4.44
CA TRP A 93 -2.91 -6.93 -3.78
C TRP A 93 -3.80 -6.23 -4.82
N VAL A 94 -5.10 -6.37 -4.68
CA VAL A 94 -6.10 -5.66 -5.49
C VAL A 94 -7.06 -4.93 -4.56
N THR A 95 -7.02 -3.61 -4.61
CA THR A 95 -7.86 -2.73 -3.79
C THR A 95 -8.81 -1.95 -4.69
N ARG A 96 -10.12 -2.15 -4.57
CA ARG A 96 -11.13 -1.41 -5.32
C ARG A 96 -11.88 -0.48 -4.38
N VAL A 97 -11.96 0.80 -4.72
CA VAL A 97 -12.57 1.83 -3.86
C VAL A 97 -13.42 2.83 -4.65
N PRO A 98 -14.41 3.49 -4.01
CA PRO A 98 -15.09 4.63 -4.60
C PRO A 98 -14.10 5.73 -5.02
N SER A 99 -14.30 6.36 -6.18
CA SER A 99 -13.41 7.44 -6.66
C SER A 99 -13.52 8.75 -5.87
N SER A 100 -14.52 8.90 -4.99
CA SER A 100 -14.74 10.11 -4.20
C SER A 100 -15.44 9.79 -2.88
N GLY A 101 -15.51 10.77 -1.99
CA GLY A 101 -16.24 10.65 -0.71
C GLY A 101 -15.52 9.83 0.37
N LEU A 102 -14.29 9.38 0.11
CA LEU A 102 -13.47 8.67 1.09
C LEU A 102 -12.72 9.65 2.00
N SER A 103 -12.75 9.38 3.30
CA SER A 103 -11.87 10.03 4.27
C SER A 103 -10.52 9.30 4.40
N GLY A 104 -9.45 10.07 4.62
CA GLY A 104 -8.10 9.55 4.87
C GLY A 104 -7.42 8.93 3.65
N ASN A 105 -6.69 7.84 3.88
CA ASN A 105 -5.89 7.11 2.89
C ASN A 105 -6.55 5.80 2.45
N THR A 106 -6.08 5.27 1.33
CA THR A 106 -6.43 3.96 0.78
C THR A 106 -5.24 3.02 0.93
N PHE A 107 -5.49 1.76 1.30
CA PHE A 107 -4.48 0.72 1.35
C PHE A 107 -3.87 0.50 -0.04
N LEU A 108 -2.54 0.54 -0.11
CA LEU A 108 -1.77 0.40 -1.33
C LEU A 108 -1.23 -1.02 -1.45
N SER A 109 -0.41 -1.46 -0.50
CA SER A 109 0.30 -2.75 -0.53
C SER A 109 0.70 -3.16 0.88
N GLY A 110 0.91 -4.45 1.11
CA GLY A 110 1.39 -4.96 2.38
C GLY A 110 2.10 -6.30 2.29
N PHE A 111 2.90 -6.62 3.30
CA PHE A 111 3.63 -7.88 3.36
C PHE A 111 3.95 -8.26 4.81
N GLY A 112 3.60 -9.50 5.19
CA GLY A 112 3.90 -10.05 6.50
C GLY A 112 5.24 -10.78 6.51
N TYR A 113 6.32 -10.10 6.88
CA TYR A 113 7.66 -10.69 6.97
C TYR A 113 7.85 -11.43 8.29
N GLN A 114 8.07 -12.74 8.25
CA GLN A 114 8.44 -13.51 9.43
C GLN A 114 9.92 -13.31 9.73
N VAL A 115 10.22 -12.86 10.95
CA VAL A 115 11.58 -12.53 11.38
C VAL A 115 12.37 -13.84 11.58
N PRO A 116 13.42 -14.10 10.78
CA PRO A 116 14.13 -15.38 10.80
C PRO A 116 15.09 -15.54 11.99
N GLY A 117 15.49 -14.43 12.60
CA GLY A 117 16.36 -14.36 13.77
C GLY A 117 16.19 -13.00 14.45
N ASN A 118 16.57 -12.89 15.72
CA ASN A 118 16.36 -11.67 16.50
C ASN A 118 16.90 -10.43 15.77
N LEU A 119 16.05 -9.42 15.59
CA LEU A 119 16.43 -8.14 15.02
C LEU A 119 16.67 -7.12 16.15
N PRO A 120 17.76 -6.34 16.09
CA PRO A 120 17.96 -5.26 17.04
C PRO A 120 16.89 -4.18 16.85
N GLY A 121 16.62 -3.42 17.91
CA GLY A 121 15.88 -2.16 17.78
C GLY A 121 16.70 -1.09 17.05
N GLY A 122 16.05 -0.03 16.60
CA GLY A 122 16.71 1.13 16.01
C GLY A 122 17.26 0.91 14.59
N ILE A 123 16.73 -0.06 13.83
CA ILE A 123 17.16 -0.29 12.45
C ILE A 123 16.86 0.95 11.62
N ASN A 124 17.91 1.56 11.08
CA ASN A 124 17.81 2.77 10.26
C ASN A 124 18.96 2.78 9.21
N PRO A 125 18.67 2.98 7.91
CA PRO A 125 17.34 3.09 7.32
C PRO A 125 16.68 1.74 7.06
N VAL A 126 15.34 1.77 7.06
CA VAL A 126 14.48 0.82 6.37
C VAL A 126 13.85 1.56 5.21
N THR A 127 14.03 1.06 3.99
CA THR A 127 13.62 1.74 2.76
C THR A 127 12.64 0.88 1.99
N TRP A 128 11.44 1.40 1.73
CA TRP A 128 10.52 0.81 0.76
C TRP A 128 10.67 1.54 -0.57
N LYS A 129 10.86 0.81 -1.66
CA LYS A 129 10.88 1.32 -3.04
C LYS A 129 9.98 0.52 -3.98
N GLY A 130 9.66 1.11 -5.11
CA GLY A 130 8.94 0.46 -6.21
C GLY A 130 8.68 1.43 -7.37
N THR A 131 7.82 1.05 -8.29
CA THR A 131 7.46 1.83 -9.48
C THR A 131 5.95 2.06 -9.51
N PHE A 132 5.51 3.32 -9.43
CA PHE A 132 4.11 3.65 -9.68
C PHE A 132 3.82 3.70 -11.17
N VAL A 133 2.71 3.11 -11.59
CA VAL A 133 2.17 3.19 -12.95
C VAL A 133 0.70 3.58 -12.86
N THR A 134 0.23 4.56 -13.63
CA THR A 134 -1.19 4.92 -13.71
C THR A 134 -1.64 4.90 -15.16
N ASP A 135 -2.88 4.48 -15.41
CA ASP A 135 -3.52 4.53 -16.73
C ASP A 135 -4.05 5.93 -17.09
N THR A 136 -4.12 6.83 -16.12
CA THR A 136 -4.74 8.14 -16.27
C THR A 136 -3.71 9.27 -16.11
N PRO A 137 -3.54 10.13 -17.14
CA PRO A 137 -2.68 11.31 -17.04
C PRO A 137 -3.15 12.34 -16.01
N GLY A 138 -2.22 13.11 -15.45
CA GLY A 138 -2.54 14.19 -14.49
C GLY A 138 -2.88 13.72 -13.07
N VAL A 139 -3.01 12.42 -12.82
CA VAL A 139 -3.14 11.85 -11.48
C VAL A 139 -1.86 12.10 -10.69
N THR A 140 -2.00 12.65 -9.48
CA THR A 140 -0.89 12.79 -8.51
C THR A 140 -1.14 11.82 -7.37
N ILE A 141 -0.07 11.23 -6.83
CA ILE A 141 -0.12 10.21 -5.78
C ILE A 141 0.75 10.69 -4.61
N GLN A 142 0.15 10.79 -3.44
CA GLN A 142 0.89 10.86 -2.19
C GLN A 142 0.87 9.49 -1.53
N TRP A 143 2.03 8.97 -1.13
CA TRP A 143 2.12 7.65 -0.51
C TRP A 143 3.01 7.66 0.74
N LYS A 144 2.74 6.72 1.62
CA LYS A 144 3.42 6.53 2.90
C LYS A 144 3.50 5.04 3.21
N TRP A 145 4.44 4.65 4.05
CA TRP A 145 4.49 3.29 4.59
C TRP A 145 4.62 3.29 6.10
N ALA A 146 4.18 2.21 6.72
CA ALA A 146 4.32 1.93 8.14
C ALA A 146 4.69 0.45 8.35
N ALA A 147 5.04 0.13 9.59
CA ALA A 147 5.26 -1.23 10.01
C ALA A 147 4.84 -1.41 11.47
N ALA A 148 4.23 -2.56 11.78
CA ALA A 148 3.91 -3.02 13.13
C ALA A 148 4.38 -4.46 13.34
N VAL A 149 4.57 -4.85 14.60
CA VAL A 149 4.99 -6.22 14.97
C VAL A 149 3.81 -6.98 15.53
N TYR A 150 3.68 -8.24 15.14
CA TYR A 150 2.66 -9.17 15.59
C TYR A 150 3.28 -10.46 16.13
N THR A 151 2.80 -10.93 17.29
CA THR A 151 3.25 -12.18 17.93
C THR A 151 2.57 -13.43 17.35
N SER A 152 1.40 -13.25 16.74
CA SER A 152 0.71 -14.25 15.93
C SER A 152 0.18 -13.57 14.69
N PHE A 153 0.35 -14.20 13.52
CA PHE A 153 -0.01 -13.62 12.23
C PHE A 153 -0.14 -14.70 11.17
N SER A 154 -1.16 -14.61 10.31
CA SER A 154 -1.34 -15.58 9.23
C SER A 154 -0.26 -15.43 8.15
N PRO A 155 0.28 -16.54 7.60
CA PRO A 155 1.03 -16.49 6.34
C PRO A 155 0.13 -16.19 5.14
N ASP A 156 -1.16 -16.53 5.21
CA ASP A 156 -2.14 -16.25 4.17
C ASP A 156 -2.60 -14.78 4.27
N PRO A 157 -2.32 -13.94 3.25
CA PRO A 157 -2.72 -12.54 3.23
C PRO A 157 -4.23 -12.33 3.33
N ASN A 158 -5.04 -13.25 2.77
CA ASN A 158 -6.49 -13.13 2.81
C ASN A 158 -7.07 -13.44 4.18
N GLY A 159 -6.37 -14.24 5.00
CA GLY A 159 -6.73 -14.49 6.40
C GLY A 159 -6.59 -13.26 7.31
N LEU A 160 -5.87 -12.21 6.87
CA LEU A 160 -5.57 -11.03 7.71
C LEU A 160 -6.78 -10.13 7.92
N GLY A 161 -7.72 -10.09 6.97
CA GLY A 161 -8.81 -9.12 6.98
C GLY A 161 -8.29 -7.69 6.90
N VAL A 162 -7.49 -7.37 5.88
CA VAL A 162 -6.86 -6.04 5.77
C VAL A 162 -7.93 -4.98 5.51
N LYS A 163 -7.96 -3.91 6.32
CA LYS A 163 -8.86 -2.78 6.11
C LYS A 163 -8.45 -1.97 4.86
N PRO A 164 -9.34 -1.75 3.87
CA PRO A 164 -8.95 -1.14 2.60
C PRO A 164 -8.80 0.39 2.63
N VAL A 165 -9.43 1.09 3.57
CA VAL A 165 -9.47 2.56 3.63
C VAL A 165 -9.49 3.04 5.08
N ASP A 166 -9.03 4.25 5.35
CA ASP A 166 -9.14 4.89 6.67
C ASP A 166 -10.61 5.22 7.01
N ASP A 167 -11.44 5.39 5.98
CA ASP A 167 -12.85 5.71 6.13
C ASP A 167 -13.59 4.65 6.97
N SER A 168 -14.26 5.12 8.02
CA SER A 168 -14.92 4.27 9.02
C SER A 168 -16.26 3.72 8.59
N ARG A 169 -16.70 3.96 7.34
CA ARG A 169 -18.01 3.54 6.84
C ARG A 169 -17.97 2.98 5.43
N ALA A 170 -16.90 3.25 4.68
CA ALA A 170 -16.82 2.87 3.28
C ALA A 170 -16.43 1.41 3.04
N SER A 171 -16.21 0.58 4.07
CA SER A 171 -15.87 -0.85 3.92
C SER A 171 -16.66 -1.73 4.88
N SER A 172 -16.44 -3.04 4.83
CA SER A 172 -16.97 -3.98 5.83
C SER A 172 -16.48 -3.69 7.26
N TYR A 173 -15.36 -2.98 7.40
CA TYR A 173 -14.78 -2.61 8.68
C TYR A 173 -15.25 -1.20 9.08
N GLN A 174 -16.29 -1.16 9.91
CA GLN A 174 -16.94 0.07 10.34
C GLN A 174 -16.34 0.60 11.65
N ASN A 175 -15.04 0.92 11.64
CA ASN A 175 -14.28 1.34 12.81
C ASN A 175 -13.31 2.50 12.46
N SER A 176 -12.60 3.04 13.45
CA SER A 176 -11.62 4.12 13.27
C SER A 176 -10.19 3.65 12.95
N ASP A 177 -9.99 2.36 12.73
CA ASP A 177 -8.65 1.80 12.49
C ASP A 177 -8.10 2.28 11.13
N HIS A 178 -6.78 2.30 10.98
CA HIS A 178 -6.15 2.79 9.75
C HIS A 178 -6.28 1.80 8.59
N ALA A 179 -6.27 2.32 7.36
CA ALA A 179 -6.08 1.52 6.16
C ALA A 179 -4.81 0.67 6.30
N GLY A 180 -4.90 -0.61 5.93
CA GLY A 180 -3.83 -1.58 6.13
C GLY A 180 -3.88 -2.31 7.47
N THR A 181 -4.84 -2.02 8.36
CA THR A 181 -5.01 -2.77 9.62
C THR A 181 -5.37 -4.23 9.34
N PRO A 182 -4.61 -5.21 9.86
CA PRO A 182 -4.99 -6.63 9.87
C PRO A 182 -6.08 -6.88 10.93
N GLU A 183 -7.35 -6.69 10.55
CA GLU A 183 -8.49 -6.66 11.48
C GLU A 183 -8.65 -7.94 12.30
N ASN A 184 -8.28 -9.09 11.73
CA ASN A 184 -8.36 -10.39 12.39
C ASN A 184 -7.22 -10.65 13.39
N PHE A 185 -6.17 -9.81 13.41
CA PHE A 185 -4.96 -10.03 14.19
C PHE A 185 -4.67 -8.93 15.22
N LYS A 186 -5.58 -7.96 15.41
CA LYS A 186 -5.39 -6.80 16.29
C LYS A 186 -4.95 -7.15 17.71
N ALA A 187 -5.44 -8.26 18.27
CA ALA A 187 -5.08 -8.72 19.61
C ALA A 187 -3.59 -9.11 19.77
N TYR A 188 -2.88 -9.33 18.67
CA TYR A 188 -1.50 -9.81 18.67
C TYR A 188 -0.46 -8.72 18.35
N VAL A 189 -0.91 -7.47 18.17
CA VAL A 189 0.02 -6.36 17.93
C VAL A 189 0.87 -6.11 19.17
N THR A 190 2.16 -5.88 18.97
CA THR A 190 3.12 -5.58 20.03
C THR A 190 4.04 -4.43 19.61
N GLY A 191 4.82 -3.91 20.56
CA GLY A 191 5.79 -2.85 20.32
C GLY A 191 6.92 -3.31 19.40
N GLY A 192 7.34 -2.44 18.49
CA GLY A 192 8.42 -2.70 17.54
C GLY A 192 8.24 -1.95 16.24
N THR A 193 9.28 -1.97 15.40
CA THR A 193 9.32 -1.28 14.11
C THR A 193 8.85 0.18 14.21
N ARG A 194 7.75 0.57 13.59
CA ARG A 194 7.22 1.95 13.67
C ARG A 194 6.00 2.04 14.61
N GLY A 195 5.69 0.97 15.33
CA GLY A 195 4.52 0.86 16.20
C GLY A 195 4.84 0.74 17.69
N GLY A 196 3.93 1.24 18.52
CA GLY A 196 4.00 1.11 19.98
C GLY A 196 3.21 -0.08 20.55
N GLY A 197 2.55 -0.89 19.70
CA GLY A 197 1.54 -1.86 20.14
C GLY A 197 0.21 -1.20 20.50
N GLY A 198 -0.64 -1.89 21.26
CA GLY A 198 -1.95 -1.39 21.68
C GLY A 198 -2.90 -1.20 20.48
N SER A 199 -3.36 0.03 20.24
CA SER A 199 -4.20 0.36 19.08
C SER A 199 -3.41 0.77 17.82
N ASN A 200 -2.07 0.70 17.86
CA ASN A 200 -1.22 1.07 16.74
C ASN A 200 -0.99 -0.12 15.78
N TYR A 201 -2.07 -0.61 15.16
CA TYR A 201 -2.10 -1.84 14.36
C TYR A 201 -1.26 -1.77 13.07
N THR A 202 -1.11 -0.59 12.48
CA THR A 202 -0.32 -0.41 11.24
C THR A 202 1.10 0.07 11.51
N GLY A 203 1.37 0.59 12.71
CA GLY A 203 2.54 1.43 12.97
C GLY A 203 2.30 2.88 12.52
N SER A 204 3.21 3.76 12.94
CA SER A 204 3.22 5.16 12.54
C SER A 204 3.72 5.31 11.10
N LEU A 205 2.98 6.07 10.29
CA LEU A 205 3.33 6.36 8.90
C LEU A 205 4.69 7.05 8.79
N SER A 206 5.39 6.79 7.69
CA SER A 206 6.59 7.52 7.26
C SER A 206 6.26 8.96 6.88
N SER A 207 7.30 9.70 6.47
CA SER A 207 7.09 10.91 5.66
C SER A 207 6.35 10.57 4.35
N THR A 208 5.81 11.60 3.70
CA THR A 208 5.08 11.47 2.44
C THR A 208 6.02 11.50 1.24
N GLY A 209 5.94 10.49 0.38
CA GLY A 209 6.47 10.56 -0.99
C GLY A 209 5.40 11.07 -1.95
N SER A 210 5.78 11.90 -2.92
CA SER A 210 4.85 12.42 -3.94
C SER A 210 5.28 12.01 -5.34
N VAL A 211 4.30 11.66 -6.17
CA VAL A 211 4.49 11.26 -7.57
C VAL A 211 3.49 12.01 -8.42
N GLN A 212 3.96 12.62 -9.50
CA GLN A 212 3.09 13.22 -10.50
C GLN A 212 3.11 12.35 -11.75
N SER A 213 1.93 11.90 -12.20
CA SER A 213 1.81 11.26 -13.50
C SER A 213 2.14 12.24 -14.62
N CYS A 214 2.67 11.69 -15.70
CA CYS A 214 3.03 12.38 -16.91
C CYS A 214 1.80 13.15 -17.42
N THR A 215 2.00 14.40 -17.80
CA THR A 215 0.96 15.16 -18.49
C THR A 215 0.79 14.54 -19.87
N GLY A 216 -0.38 13.97 -20.15
CA GLY A 216 -0.74 13.60 -21.52
C GLY A 216 -0.67 14.86 -22.36
N THR A 217 0.06 14.82 -23.46
CA THR A 217 0.11 15.95 -24.40
C THR A 217 -1.32 16.20 -24.95
N PRO A 218 -1.76 17.47 -25.08
CA PRO A 218 -3.07 17.80 -25.64
C PRO A 218 -3.33 17.20 -27.03
#